data_AF-A0A0D1ZIP8-F1
#
_entry.id   AF-A0A0D1ZIP8-F1
#
_cell.length_a   1.000
_cell.length_b   1.000
_cell.length_c   1.000
_cell.angle_alpha   90.00
_cell.angle_beta   90.00
_cell.angle_gamma   90.00
#
_symmetry.space_group_name_H-M   'P 1'
#
loop_
_entity.id
_entity.type
_entity.pdbx_description
1 polymer ?
#
loop_
_entity_poly.entity_id
_entity_poly.type
_entity_poly.pdbx_seq_one_letter_code
_entity_poly.pdbx_strand_id
1 'polypeptide(L)'
;MAFTSRELWTTMPCSNLDFQYVYRDLLDTTVDGLLPLRPTSQDDALVLLMAVVSDLLYLRRSIGQVVQMAASTNKPAPRENPHFPLSAHAELERMEFVLSHALDRWHLQFHTSAAPEIMAFYHYCRMYRSCDRLLDLPALAGHGEMNTPPATKVDLSVSGETIRQAWLVLDGASMRSHQHSRDPLCPIWLPIVVFHAGLVVWAEHGFGREQNSTAYRGAKILLPFKIELERMPWPCCREMVATLSRLAAKPTVTIDF
;
A
#
# COMPACT_ATOMS: atom_id res chain seq x y z
N MET A 1 14.08 -5.74 17.14
CA MET A 1 13.18 -4.79 17.85
C MET A 1 12.45 -4.00 16.79
N ALA A 2 11.12 -4.02 16.79
CA ALA A 2 10.31 -3.23 15.87
C ALA A 2 9.51 -2.24 16.71
N PHE A 3 9.70 -0.95 16.44
CA PHE A 3 9.04 0.14 17.15
C PHE A 3 7.68 0.41 16.49
N THR A 4 6.64 0.61 17.31
CA THR A 4 5.34 1.10 16.81
C THR A 4 5.35 2.63 16.76
N SER A 5 4.56 3.24 15.89
CA SER A 5 4.55 4.72 15.79
C SER A 5 4.08 5.39 17.08
N ARG A 6 3.42 4.64 17.98
CA ARG A 6 3.01 5.08 19.32
C ARG A 6 4.18 5.34 20.28
N GLU A 7 5.36 4.81 19.97
CA GLU A 7 6.57 4.99 20.78
C GLU A 7 7.40 6.20 20.32
N LEU A 8 6.96 6.94 19.30
CA LEU A 8 7.62 8.16 18.85
C LEU A 8 7.31 9.32 19.80
N TRP A 9 8.34 9.87 20.45
CA TRP A 9 8.25 11.08 21.27
C TRP A 9 8.83 12.25 20.47
N THR A 10 7.96 12.94 19.73
CA THR A 10 8.33 14.10 18.91
C THR A 10 7.15 15.08 18.84
N THR A 11 7.43 16.33 18.48
CA THR A 11 6.41 17.30 18.08
C THR A 11 6.07 17.12 16.60
N MET A 12 4.88 17.57 16.20
CA MET A 12 4.50 17.67 14.81
C MET A 12 5.44 18.65 14.06
N PRO A 13 5.74 18.43 12.77
CA PRO A 13 6.65 19.29 12.00
C PRO A 13 6.28 20.78 12.00
N CYS A 14 4.99 21.10 11.87
CA CYS A 14 4.53 22.48 11.71
C CYS A 14 3.72 23.00 12.90
N SER A 15 3.55 22.22 13.97
CA SER A 15 2.83 22.66 15.17
C SER A 15 3.56 22.22 16.43
N ASN A 16 3.40 22.99 17.51
CA ASN A 16 3.92 22.63 18.84
C ASN A 16 3.11 21.51 19.52
N LEU A 17 2.26 20.82 18.76
CA LEU A 17 1.47 19.69 19.27
C LEU A 17 2.33 18.45 19.34
N ASP A 18 2.12 17.66 20.39
CA ASP A 18 2.76 16.35 20.52
C ASP A 18 2.21 15.41 19.44
N PHE A 19 3.11 14.76 18.70
CA PHE A 19 2.75 13.80 17.67
C PHE A 19 1.83 12.70 18.23
N GLN A 20 2.12 12.19 19.43
CA GLN A 20 1.32 11.14 20.06
C GLN A 20 -0.12 11.56 20.31
N TYR A 21 -0.34 12.82 20.68
CA TYR A 21 -1.67 13.34 20.91
C TYR A 21 -2.47 13.37 19.60
N VAL A 22 -1.88 13.94 18.55
CA VAL A 22 -2.50 14.05 17.22
C VAL A 22 -2.74 12.67 16.61
N TYR A 23 -1.76 11.77 16.71
CA TYR A 23 -1.87 10.43 16.15
C TYR A 23 -2.89 9.56 16.91
N ARG A 24 -2.95 9.67 18.24
CA ARG A 24 -3.99 8.98 19.03
C ARG A 24 -5.38 9.49 18.68
N ASP A 25 -5.55 10.80 18.52
CA ASP A 25 -6.82 11.37 18.08
C ASP A 25 -7.18 10.86 16.68
N LEU A 26 -6.24 10.82 15.73
CA LEU A 26 -6.47 10.23 14.40
C LEU A 26 -6.95 8.78 14.46
N LEU A 27 -6.40 7.98 15.38
CA LEU A 27 -6.78 6.58 15.59
C LEU A 27 -8.09 6.40 16.38
N ASP A 28 -8.65 7.47 16.96
CA ASP A 28 -9.88 7.38 17.74
C ASP A 28 -11.07 7.07 16.83
N THR A 29 -11.78 5.99 17.13
CA THR A 29 -12.98 5.53 16.42
C THR A 29 -14.28 5.98 17.11
N THR A 30 -14.20 6.67 18.24
CA THR A 30 -15.37 7.08 19.04
C THR A 30 -15.88 8.47 18.68
N VAL A 31 -15.05 9.30 18.05
CA VAL A 31 -15.39 10.67 17.68
C VAL A 31 -15.60 10.75 16.16
N ASP A 32 -16.87 10.80 15.76
CA ASP A 32 -17.26 11.11 14.38
C ASP A 32 -17.10 12.63 14.16
N GLY A 33 -15.91 13.08 13.74
CA GLY A 33 -15.67 14.51 13.52
C GLY A 33 -14.26 14.88 13.05
N LEU A 34 -14.16 16.08 12.46
CA LEU A 34 -12.90 16.75 12.14
C LEU A 34 -12.10 17.01 13.43
N LEU A 35 -10.78 16.77 13.40
CA LEU A 35 -9.90 16.99 14.55
C LEU A 35 -10.07 18.44 15.10
N PRO A 36 -10.26 18.63 16.41
CA PRO A 36 -10.51 19.94 17.01
C PRO A 36 -9.28 20.86 17.00
N LEU A 37 -8.07 20.34 16.76
CA LEU A 37 -6.85 21.12 16.54
C LEU A 37 -6.20 20.65 15.24
N ARG A 38 -6.43 21.39 14.15
CA ARG A 38 -6.08 20.95 12.79
C ARG A 38 -4.58 21.16 12.50
N PRO A 39 -3.75 20.10 12.43
CA PRO A 39 -2.60 20.15 11.55
C PRO A 39 -3.11 20.48 10.14
N THR A 40 -2.57 21.54 9.54
CA THR A 40 -2.97 22.05 8.23
C THR A 40 -1.85 21.97 7.21
N SER A 41 -0.63 21.64 7.66
CA SER A 41 0.52 21.57 6.78
C SER A 41 0.57 20.24 6.01
N GLN A 42 1.24 20.28 4.85
CA GLN A 42 1.50 19.09 4.05
C GLN A 42 2.47 18.13 4.75
N ASP A 43 3.43 18.66 5.51
CA ASP A 43 4.40 17.85 6.27
C ASP A 43 3.72 17.06 7.38
N ASP A 44 2.79 17.68 8.12
CA ASP A 44 1.99 16.98 9.12
C ASP A 44 1.16 15.86 8.47
N ALA A 45 0.57 16.14 7.30
CA ALA A 45 -0.21 15.16 6.55
C ALA A 45 0.63 13.94 6.16
N LEU A 46 1.84 14.18 5.63
CA LEU A 46 2.77 13.11 5.25
C LEU A 46 3.25 12.31 6.46
N VAL A 47 3.61 12.97 7.57
CA VAL A 47 4.08 12.29 8.79
C VAL A 47 3.01 11.36 9.36
N LEU A 48 1.74 11.78 9.36
CA LEU A 48 0.64 10.94 9.81
C LEU A 48 0.44 9.72 8.90
N LEU A 49 0.52 9.86 7.57
CA LEU A 49 0.48 8.70 6.65
C LEU A 49 1.65 7.75 6.86
N MET A 50 2.86 8.29 7.06
CA MET A 50 4.05 7.49 7.35
C MET A 50 3.88 6.66 8.63
N ALA A 51 3.26 7.24 9.65
CA ALA A 51 2.93 6.51 10.89
C ALA A 51 1.90 5.41 10.64
N VAL A 52 0.81 5.71 9.92
CA VAL A 52 -0.24 4.73 9.59
C VAL A 52 0.33 3.55 8.79
N VAL A 53 1.15 3.81 7.75
CA VAL A 53 1.72 2.73 6.95
C VAL A 53 2.75 1.92 7.74
N SER A 54 3.50 2.55 8.64
CA SER A 54 4.45 1.85 9.52
C SER A 54 3.72 0.91 10.46
N ASP A 55 2.59 1.34 11.03
CA ASP A 55 1.74 0.50 11.88
C ASP A 55 1.06 -0.62 11.06
N LEU A 56 0.62 -0.36 9.82
CA LEU A 56 0.12 -1.40 8.91
C LEU A 56 1.19 -2.46 8.59
N LEU A 57 2.42 -2.02 8.32
CA LEU A 57 3.57 -2.89 8.07
C LEU A 57 3.88 -3.74 9.29
N TYR A 58 3.89 -3.13 10.47
CA TYR A 58 4.12 -3.81 11.74
C TYR A 58 3.02 -4.83 12.03
N LEU A 59 1.75 -4.45 11.89
CA LEU A 59 0.58 -5.28 12.15
C LEU A 59 0.62 -6.57 11.31
N ARG A 60 0.90 -6.44 10.01
CA ARG A 60 1.01 -7.59 9.12
C ARG A 60 2.19 -8.49 9.41
N ARG A 61 3.35 -7.92 9.74
CA ARG A 61 4.55 -8.70 10.08
C ARG A 61 4.45 -9.41 11.42
N SER A 62 3.77 -8.81 12.40
CA SER A 62 3.64 -9.36 13.74
C SER A 62 2.43 -10.28 13.86
N ILE A 63 1.22 -9.70 13.87
CA ILE A 63 -0.03 -10.43 14.09
C ILE A 63 -0.44 -11.20 12.83
N GLY A 64 -0.25 -10.61 11.65
CA GLY A 64 -0.58 -11.29 10.38
C GLY A 64 0.12 -12.63 10.19
N GLN A 65 1.40 -12.72 10.55
CA GLN A 65 2.15 -13.99 10.52
C GLN A 65 1.59 -15.03 11.50
N VAL A 66 1.24 -14.61 12.72
CA VAL A 66 0.63 -15.50 13.72
C VAL A 66 -0.72 -16.04 13.23
N VAL A 67 -1.54 -15.19 12.62
CA VAL A 67 -2.83 -15.59 12.03
C VAL A 67 -2.64 -16.58 10.89
N GLN A 68 -1.68 -16.34 9.98
CA GLN A 68 -1.38 -17.26 8.87
C GLN A 68 -0.88 -18.63 9.37
N MET A 69 0.00 -18.64 10.38
CA MET A 69 0.46 -19.88 11.00
C MET A 69 -0.69 -20.64 11.65
N ALA A 70 -1.58 -19.94 12.37
CA ALA A 70 -2.76 -20.55 12.98
C ALA A 70 -3.72 -21.14 11.92
N ALA A 71 -3.97 -20.41 10.82
CA ALA A 71 -4.83 -20.87 9.73
C ALA A 71 -4.30 -22.14 9.04
N SER A 72 -2.97 -22.29 8.92
CA SER A 72 -2.34 -23.48 8.33
C SER A 72 -2.58 -24.77 9.13
N THR A 73 -3.02 -24.67 10.39
CA THR A 73 -3.27 -25.84 11.24
C THR A 73 -4.61 -26.53 10.99
N ASN A 74 -5.44 -26.05 10.04
CA ASN A 74 -6.69 -26.67 9.55
C ASN A 74 -7.72 -27.04 10.63
N LYS A 75 -7.57 -26.58 11.86
CA LYS A 75 -8.58 -26.78 12.90
C LYS A 75 -9.54 -25.59 12.85
N PRO A 76 -10.81 -25.77 12.42
CA PRO A 76 -11.79 -24.70 12.52
C PRO A 76 -11.88 -24.28 13.99
N ALA A 77 -11.66 -22.99 14.24
CA ALA A 77 -11.86 -22.43 15.58
C ALA A 77 -13.29 -22.79 16.04
N PRO A 78 -13.47 -23.27 17.27
CA PRO A 78 -14.81 -23.57 17.77
C PRO A 78 -15.68 -22.31 17.63
N ARG A 79 -16.79 -22.41 16.91
CA ARG A 79 -17.72 -21.30 16.64
C ARG A 79 -18.32 -20.69 17.91
N GLU A 80 -18.18 -21.37 19.04
CA GLU A 80 -18.69 -21.00 20.36
C GLU A 80 -17.56 -20.74 21.37
N ASN A 81 -16.39 -20.30 20.91
CA ASN A 81 -15.32 -19.94 21.85
C ASN A 81 -15.57 -18.54 22.45
N PRO A 82 -15.86 -18.41 23.76
CA PRO A 82 -16.08 -17.11 24.40
C PRO A 82 -14.82 -16.22 24.39
N HIS A 83 -13.66 -16.78 24.09
CA HIS A 83 -12.39 -16.05 23.96
C HIS A 83 -12.06 -15.64 22.51
N PHE A 84 -12.97 -15.85 21.55
CA PHE A 84 -12.78 -15.38 20.17
C PHE A 84 -12.39 -13.90 20.05
N PRO A 85 -12.93 -12.96 20.86
CA PRO A 85 -12.51 -11.55 20.87
C PRO A 85 -11.04 -11.34 21.27
N LEU A 86 -10.41 -12.33 21.91
CA LEU A 86 -9.01 -12.30 22.33
C LEU A 86 -8.09 -13.08 21.35
N SER A 87 -8.64 -13.53 20.21
CA SER A 87 -7.85 -14.23 19.19
C SER A 87 -6.98 -13.26 18.39
N ALA A 88 -5.86 -13.75 17.86
CA ALA A 88 -5.00 -12.98 16.97
C ALA A 88 -5.75 -12.49 15.71
N HIS A 89 -6.75 -13.24 15.25
CA HIS A 89 -7.56 -12.86 14.10
C HIS A 89 -8.50 -11.68 14.43
N ALA A 90 -9.23 -11.76 15.54
CA ALA A 90 -10.09 -10.66 15.98
C ALA A 90 -9.27 -9.39 16.28
N GLU A 91 -8.07 -9.53 16.85
CA GLU A 91 -7.17 -8.39 17.08
C GLU A 91 -6.65 -7.79 15.77
N LEU A 92 -6.31 -8.63 14.78
CA LEU A 92 -5.92 -8.18 13.45
C LEU A 92 -7.05 -7.37 12.80
N GLU A 93 -8.26 -7.93 12.73
CA GLU A 93 -9.43 -7.27 12.17
C GLU A 93 -9.73 -5.94 12.89
N ARG A 94 -9.65 -5.93 14.22
CA ARG A 94 -9.85 -4.72 15.04
C ARG A 94 -8.82 -3.64 14.71
N MET A 95 -7.54 -4.01 14.58
CA MET A 95 -6.47 -3.06 14.26
C MET A 95 -6.54 -2.57 12.81
N GLU A 96 -6.90 -3.42 11.87
CA GLU A 96 -7.14 -3.03 10.47
C GLU A 96 -8.34 -2.08 10.34
N PHE A 97 -9.40 -2.30 11.12
CA PHE A 97 -10.54 -1.38 11.21
C PHE A 97 -10.11 0.00 11.71
N VAL A 98 -9.36 0.06 12.83
CA VAL A 98 -8.84 1.33 13.39
C VAL A 98 -7.96 2.06 12.38
N LEU A 99 -7.04 1.37 11.72
CA LEU A 99 -6.14 1.99 10.73
C LEU A 99 -6.90 2.42 9.46
N SER A 100 -7.92 1.68 9.03
CA SER A 100 -8.80 2.11 7.95
C SER A 100 -9.53 3.40 8.31
N HIS A 101 -10.11 3.46 9.51
CA HIS A 101 -10.81 4.63 10.00
C HIS A 101 -9.88 5.85 10.10
N ALA A 102 -8.64 5.65 10.56
CA ALA A 102 -7.62 6.69 10.57
C ALA A 102 -7.32 7.24 9.17
N LEU A 103 -7.26 6.38 8.14
CA LEU A 103 -7.12 6.82 6.75
C LEU A 103 -8.34 7.61 6.28
N ASP A 104 -9.57 7.21 6.67
CA ASP A 104 -10.80 7.95 6.36
C ASP A 104 -10.77 9.36 6.97
N ARG A 105 -10.40 9.48 8.25
CA ARG A 105 -10.26 10.77 8.94
C ARG A 105 -9.14 11.62 8.34
N TRP A 106 -8.00 11.01 8.02
CA TRP A 106 -6.90 11.69 7.34
C TRP A 106 -7.38 12.29 6.02
N HIS A 107 -8.12 11.52 5.22
CA HIS A 107 -8.65 12.00 3.95
C HIS A 107 -9.63 13.17 4.13
N LEU A 108 -10.58 13.05 5.05
CA LEU A 108 -11.53 14.13 5.35
C LEU A 108 -10.84 15.45 5.68
N GLN A 109 -9.69 15.37 6.37
CA GLN A 109 -8.94 16.55 6.78
C GLN A 109 -8.02 17.13 5.70
N PHE A 110 -7.31 16.28 4.96
CA PHE A 110 -6.19 16.72 4.12
C PHE A 110 -6.46 16.65 2.61
N HIS A 111 -7.52 15.97 2.13
CA HIS A 111 -7.70 15.73 0.69
C HIS A 111 -7.75 16.99 -0.19
N THR A 112 -8.16 18.14 0.36
CA THR A 112 -8.23 19.41 -0.39
C THR A 112 -6.91 20.18 -0.41
N SER A 113 -6.01 19.93 0.53
CA SER A 113 -4.77 20.71 0.72
C SER A 113 -3.49 19.89 0.49
N ALA A 114 -3.58 18.56 0.53
CA ALA A 114 -2.46 17.67 0.31
C ALA A 114 -1.94 17.78 -1.13
N ALA A 115 -0.60 17.78 -1.27
CA ALA A 115 0.04 17.71 -2.58
C ALA A 115 -0.33 16.40 -3.30
N PRO A 116 -0.37 16.38 -4.64
CA PRO A 116 -0.77 15.19 -5.40
C PRO A 116 0.04 13.93 -5.08
N GLU A 117 1.34 14.07 -4.81
CA GLU A 117 2.19 12.98 -4.39
C GLU A 117 1.77 12.41 -3.02
N ILE A 118 1.40 13.26 -2.06
CA ILE A 118 0.93 12.83 -0.74
C ILE A 118 -0.40 12.10 -0.89
N MET A 119 -1.28 12.57 -1.79
CA MET A 119 -2.50 11.84 -2.15
C MET A 119 -2.20 10.49 -2.79
N ALA A 120 -1.19 10.40 -3.67
CA ALA A 120 -0.73 9.11 -4.19
C ALA A 120 -0.26 8.18 -3.05
N PHE A 121 0.43 8.72 -2.04
CA PHE A 121 0.83 7.94 -0.87
C PHE A 121 -0.36 7.48 -0.02
N TYR A 122 -1.38 8.32 0.16
CA TYR A 122 -2.63 7.92 0.81
C TYR A 122 -3.32 6.76 0.07
N HIS A 123 -3.42 6.83 -1.26
CA HIS A 123 -3.97 5.75 -2.08
C HIS A 123 -3.13 4.48 -1.99
N TYR A 124 -1.81 4.62 -1.88
CA TYR A 124 -0.92 3.50 -1.59
C TYR A 124 -1.20 2.86 -0.23
N CYS A 125 -1.45 3.64 0.84
CA CYS A 125 -1.84 3.09 2.14
C CYS A 125 -3.14 2.28 2.06
N ARG A 126 -4.15 2.77 1.32
CA ARG A 126 -5.41 2.05 1.07
C ARG A 126 -5.16 0.76 0.28
N MET A 127 -4.35 0.84 -0.77
CA MET A 127 -3.96 -0.30 -1.60
C MET A 127 -3.21 -1.35 -0.77
N TYR A 128 -2.28 -0.93 0.08
CA TYR A 128 -1.57 -1.80 1.02
C TYR A 128 -2.57 -2.54 1.89
N ARG A 129 -3.49 -1.84 2.56
CA ARG A 129 -4.55 -2.46 3.38
C ARG A 129 -5.41 -3.46 2.60
N SER A 130 -5.77 -3.17 1.35
CA SER A 130 -6.65 -4.04 0.55
C SER A 130 -5.94 -5.21 -0.13
N CYS A 131 -4.60 -5.24 -0.14
CA CYS A 131 -3.80 -6.31 -0.73
C CYS A 131 -2.76 -6.85 0.25
N ASP A 132 -3.05 -8.00 0.85
CA ASP A 132 -2.21 -8.61 1.91
C ASP A 132 -0.78 -8.91 1.47
N ARG A 133 -0.62 -9.23 0.19
CA ARG A 133 0.64 -9.67 -0.41
C ARG A 133 1.28 -8.62 -1.31
N LEU A 134 0.95 -7.34 -1.10
CA LEU A 134 1.46 -6.26 -1.93
C LEU A 134 3.00 -6.25 -2.01
N LEU A 135 3.67 -6.56 -0.90
CA LEU A 135 5.14 -6.60 -0.81
C LEU A 135 5.77 -7.83 -1.47
N ASP A 136 4.98 -8.87 -1.77
CA ASP A 136 5.46 -10.06 -2.47
C ASP A 136 5.47 -9.85 -3.99
N LEU A 137 4.66 -8.90 -4.49
CA LEU A 137 4.51 -8.67 -5.93
C LEU A 137 5.84 -8.38 -6.65
N PRO A 138 6.78 -7.58 -6.10
CA PRO A 138 8.06 -7.38 -6.75
C PRO A 138 8.83 -8.69 -6.98
N ALA A 139 8.87 -9.56 -5.98
CA ALA A 139 9.54 -10.86 -6.10
C ALA A 139 8.81 -11.77 -7.10
N LEU A 140 7.46 -11.79 -7.08
CA LEU A 140 6.64 -12.53 -8.05
C LEU A 140 6.83 -12.03 -9.49
N ALA A 141 7.10 -10.73 -9.66
CA ALA A 141 7.43 -10.12 -10.94
C ALA A 141 8.88 -10.37 -11.39
N GLY A 142 9.71 -11.02 -10.57
CA GLY A 142 11.13 -11.21 -10.81
C GLY A 142 11.92 -9.89 -10.78
N HIS A 143 11.58 -9.00 -9.85
CA HIS A 143 12.38 -7.83 -9.48
C HIS A 143 13.33 -8.19 -8.34
N GLY A 144 14.61 -7.84 -8.47
CA GLY A 144 15.68 -8.29 -7.57
C GLY A 144 16.21 -9.71 -7.84
N GLU A 145 17.48 -9.95 -7.50
CA GLU A 145 18.22 -11.21 -7.69
C GLU A 145 17.95 -12.26 -6.58
N MET A 146 16.70 -12.47 -6.18
CA MET A 146 16.41 -13.60 -5.29
C MET A 146 16.21 -14.87 -6.11
N ASN A 147 17.27 -15.67 -6.20
CA ASN A 147 17.30 -17.03 -6.77
C ASN A 147 16.42 -18.05 -6.00
N THR A 148 15.60 -17.61 -5.05
CA THR A 148 14.63 -18.45 -4.37
C THR A 148 13.30 -18.40 -5.13
N PRO A 149 12.91 -19.47 -5.85
CA PRO A 149 11.57 -19.55 -6.40
C PRO A 149 10.56 -19.37 -5.27
N PRO A 150 9.47 -18.61 -5.47
CA PRO A 150 8.45 -18.45 -4.45
C PRO A 150 7.96 -19.85 -4.06
N ALA A 151 8.19 -20.21 -2.80
CA ALA A 151 7.67 -21.43 -2.23
C ALA A 151 6.14 -21.37 -2.35
N THR A 152 5.56 -22.41 -2.96
CA THR A 152 4.10 -22.66 -3.10
C THR A 152 3.30 -21.70 -3.98
N LYS A 153 2.28 -22.26 -4.66
CA LYS A 153 1.28 -21.51 -5.45
C LYS A 153 0.66 -20.43 -4.57
N VAL A 154 1.06 -19.19 -4.81
CA VAL A 154 0.55 -18.00 -4.14
C VAL A 154 -0.83 -17.72 -4.72
N ASP A 155 -1.89 -18.06 -3.99
CA ASP A 155 -3.22 -17.57 -4.34
C ASP A 155 -3.28 -16.08 -4.00
N LEU A 156 -3.27 -15.25 -5.04
CA LEU A 156 -3.28 -13.81 -4.94
C LEU A 156 -4.60 -13.30 -5.52
N SER A 157 -5.54 -12.97 -4.65
CA SER A 157 -6.77 -12.30 -5.04
C SER A 157 -6.59 -10.79 -4.95
N VAL A 158 -6.70 -10.11 -6.09
CA VAL A 158 -6.67 -8.64 -6.17
C VAL A 158 -8.11 -8.14 -6.32
N SER A 159 -8.60 -7.41 -5.32
CA SER A 159 -9.94 -6.82 -5.38
C SER A 159 -9.99 -5.64 -6.35
N GLY A 160 -11.16 -5.39 -6.97
CA GLY A 160 -11.35 -4.23 -7.85
C GLY A 160 -11.09 -2.88 -7.17
N GLU A 161 -11.33 -2.80 -5.85
CA GLU A 161 -10.98 -1.61 -5.05
C GLU A 161 -9.46 -1.37 -5.01
N THR A 162 -8.66 -2.43 -4.88
CA THR A 162 -7.19 -2.34 -4.89
C THR A 162 -6.69 -1.79 -6.23
N ILE A 163 -7.29 -2.23 -7.33
CA ILE A 163 -6.97 -1.75 -8.69
C ILE A 163 -7.35 -0.28 -8.84
N ARG A 164 -8.52 0.12 -8.33
CA ARG A 164 -8.95 1.53 -8.33
C ARG A 164 -7.94 2.41 -7.60
N GLN A 165 -7.46 1.98 -6.43
CA GLN A 165 -6.43 2.70 -5.69
C GLN A 165 -5.10 2.77 -6.47
N ALA A 166 -4.71 1.69 -7.16
CA ALA A 166 -3.51 1.68 -8.01
C ALA A 166 -3.56 2.72 -9.15
N TRP A 167 -4.72 2.93 -9.77
CA TRP A 167 -4.90 3.99 -10.76
C TRP A 167 -4.85 5.39 -10.13
N LEU A 168 -5.47 5.58 -8.97
CA LEU A 168 -5.40 6.86 -8.25
C LEU A 168 -3.98 7.23 -7.79
N VAL A 169 -3.15 6.22 -7.47
CA VAL A 169 -1.71 6.40 -7.24
C VAL A 169 -1.04 7.00 -8.47
N LEU A 170 -1.30 6.43 -9.66
CA LEU A 170 -0.73 6.91 -10.91
C LEU A 170 -1.22 8.33 -11.23
N ASP A 171 -2.51 8.60 -11.04
CA ASP A 171 -3.09 9.93 -11.27
C ASP A 171 -2.37 10.98 -10.41
N GLY A 172 -2.23 10.73 -9.11
CA GLY A 172 -1.51 11.64 -8.19
C GLY A 172 -0.05 11.84 -8.58
N ALA A 173 0.66 10.76 -8.97
CA ALA A 173 2.04 10.85 -9.44
C ALA A 173 2.15 11.68 -10.73
N SER A 174 1.25 11.47 -11.69
CA SER A 174 1.25 12.19 -12.96
C SER A 174 0.93 13.68 -12.79
N MET A 175 0.00 14.04 -11.90
CA MET A 175 -0.36 15.43 -11.60
C MET A 175 0.84 16.23 -11.06
N ARG A 176 1.72 15.59 -10.27
CA ARG A 176 2.96 16.22 -9.82
C ARG A 176 3.81 16.70 -10.99
N SER A 177 3.97 15.87 -12.02
CA SER A 177 4.80 16.21 -13.19
C SER A 177 4.31 17.48 -13.92
N HIS A 178 3.00 17.74 -13.88
CA HIS A 178 2.40 18.93 -14.47
C HIS A 178 2.52 20.18 -13.58
N GLN A 179 2.37 20.03 -12.27
CA GLN A 179 2.36 21.16 -11.33
C GLN A 179 3.77 21.65 -10.96
N HIS A 180 4.73 20.72 -10.81
CA HIS A 180 6.06 21.02 -10.25
C HIS A 180 7.18 20.99 -11.30
N SER A 181 6.92 21.50 -12.51
CA SER A 181 7.92 21.55 -13.61
C SER A 181 9.26 22.21 -13.25
N ARG A 182 9.33 22.93 -12.12
CA ARG A 182 10.53 23.62 -11.61
C ARG A 182 11.18 22.97 -10.40
N ASP A 183 10.52 22.02 -9.73
CA ASP A 183 11.10 21.33 -8.58
C ASP A 183 11.61 19.94 -9.00
N PRO A 184 12.94 19.76 -9.10
CA PRO A 184 13.52 18.48 -9.49
C PRO A 184 13.36 17.40 -8.41
N LEU A 185 13.01 17.76 -7.18
CA LEU A 185 13.02 16.84 -6.05
C LEU A 185 11.73 16.02 -6.00
N CYS A 186 11.77 14.84 -6.62
CA CYS A 186 10.75 13.81 -6.46
C CYS A 186 10.91 13.13 -5.11
N PRO A 187 9.87 12.91 -4.29
CA PRO A 187 10.02 12.16 -3.05
C PRO A 187 10.57 10.74 -3.30
N ILE A 188 11.50 10.28 -2.44
CA ILE A 188 12.19 8.99 -2.62
C ILE A 188 11.26 7.77 -2.59
N TRP A 189 10.11 7.90 -1.92
CA TRP A 189 9.12 6.83 -1.80
C TRP A 189 8.18 6.75 -3.01
N LEU A 190 8.06 7.81 -3.83
CA LEU A 190 7.09 7.85 -4.93
C LEU A 190 7.34 6.78 -6.01
N PRO A 191 8.59 6.50 -6.45
CA PRO A 191 8.86 5.39 -7.35
C PRO A 191 8.36 4.04 -6.81
N ILE A 192 8.55 3.78 -5.51
CA ILE A 192 8.15 2.53 -4.87
C ILE A 192 6.62 2.39 -4.91
N VAL A 193 5.92 3.47 -4.62
CA VAL A 193 4.46 3.55 -4.63
C VAL A 193 3.90 3.29 -6.03
N VAL A 194 4.41 3.98 -7.06
CA VAL A 194 3.99 3.82 -8.46
C VAL A 194 4.32 2.42 -8.98
N PHE A 195 5.49 1.89 -8.62
CA PHE A 195 5.89 0.54 -9.02
C PHE A 195 4.94 -0.52 -8.46
N HIS A 196 4.65 -0.50 -7.16
CA HIS A 196 3.68 -1.43 -6.56
C HIS A 196 2.28 -1.30 -7.18
N ALA A 197 1.84 -0.08 -7.48
CA ALA A 197 0.56 0.14 -8.14
C ALA A 197 0.53 -0.52 -9.54
N GLY A 198 1.59 -0.37 -10.33
CA GLY A 198 1.73 -1.07 -11.60
C GLY A 198 1.71 -2.59 -11.45
N LEU A 199 2.35 -3.13 -10.41
CA LEU A 199 2.35 -4.56 -10.13
C LEU A 199 0.98 -5.10 -9.69
N VAL A 200 0.18 -4.31 -8.96
CA VAL A 200 -1.21 -4.68 -8.63
C VAL A 200 -2.05 -4.82 -9.90
N VAL A 201 -1.93 -3.86 -10.82
CA VAL A 201 -2.65 -3.90 -12.10
C VAL A 201 -2.20 -5.10 -12.93
N TRP A 202 -0.88 -5.37 -12.97
CA TRP A 202 -0.35 -6.57 -13.61
C TRP A 202 -0.91 -7.85 -12.98
N ALA A 203 -0.93 -7.94 -11.66
CA ALA A 203 -1.33 -9.13 -10.93
C ALA A 203 -2.79 -9.52 -11.21
N GLU A 204 -3.72 -8.55 -11.25
CA GLU A 204 -5.12 -8.87 -11.58
C GLU A 204 -5.25 -9.46 -13.01
N HIS A 205 -4.48 -8.95 -13.97
CA HIS A 205 -4.49 -9.45 -15.34
C HIS A 205 -3.68 -10.74 -15.53
N GLY A 206 -2.70 -11.01 -14.66
CA GLY A 206 -1.76 -12.12 -14.77
C GLY A 206 -2.21 -13.40 -14.08
N PHE A 207 -2.96 -13.29 -12.97
CA PHE A 207 -3.39 -14.43 -12.16
C PHE A 207 -4.87 -14.83 -12.37
N GLY A 208 -5.68 -13.96 -12.98
CA GLY A 208 -7.12 -14.16 -13.15
C GLY A 208 -7.56 -14.45 -14.58
N ARG A 209 -8.10 -15.65 -14.79
CA ARG A 209 -8.93 -16.14 -15.93
C ARG A 209 -8.20 -16.72 -17.15
N GLU A 210 -8.74 -17.87 -17.55
CA GLU A 210 -8.40 -18.68 -18.71
C GLU A 210 -8.09 -17.86 -19.96
N GLN A 211 -7.04 -18.31 -20.66
CA GLN A 211 -6.34 -17.69 -21.79
C GLN A 211 -7.16 -17.54 -23.09
N ASN A 212 -8.39 -17.07 -23.02
CA ASN A 212 -9.17 -16.81 -24.23
C ASN A 212 -9.18 -15.31 -24.57
N SER A 213 -8.21 -14.92 -25.41
CA SER A 213 -8.20 -13.75 -26.32
C SER A 213 -7.75 -12.34 -25.85
N THR A 214 -7.39 -12.09 -24.58
CA THR A 214 -7.07 -10.72 -24.11
C THR A 214 -5.60 -10.44 -23.76
N ALA A 215 -4.68 -11.39 -23.96
CA ALA A 215 -3.25 -11.24 -23.60
C ALA A 215 -2.58 -9.97 -24.19
N TYR A 216 -3.03 -9.51 -25.36
CA TYR A 216 -2.52 -8.27 -25.98
C TYR A 216 -2.98 -6.97 -25.29
N ARG A 217 -4.07 -7.01 -24.51
CA ARG A 217 -4.61 -5.85 -23.79
C ARG A 217 -3.85 -5.60 -22.48
N GLY A 218 -3.33 -6.66 -21.84
CA GLY A 218 -2.54 -6.57 -20.61
C GLY A 218 -1.17 -5.91 -20.79
N ALA A 219 -0.51 -6.08 -21.93
CA ALA A 219 0.81 -5.48 -22.19
C ALA A 219 0.80 -3.94 -22.17
N LYS A 220 -0.25 -3.32 -22.71
CA LYS A 220 -0.37 -1.85 -22.80
C LYS A 220 -0.79 -1.21 -21.48
N ILE A 221 -1.38 -1.96 -20.55
CA ILE A 221 -1.93 -1.42 -19.30
C ILE A 221 -0.83 -0.94 -18.35
N LEU A 222 0.37 -1.49 -18.46
CA LEU A 222 1.53 -1.12 -17.64
C LEU A 222 2.31 0.08 -18.20
N LEU A 223 2.04 0.47 -19.45
CA LEU A 223 2.77 1.54 -20.12
C LEU A 223 2.68 2.89 -19.37
N PRO A 224 1.54 3.32 -18.82
CA PRO A 224 1.47 4.57 -18.05
C PRO A 224 2.38 4.57 -16.82
N PHE A 225 2.40 3.48 -16.04
CA PHE A 225 3.27 3.33 -14.87
C PHE A 225 4.74 3.35 -15.26
N LYS A 226 5.08 2.68 -16.37
CA LYS A 226 6.44 2.68 -16.92
C LYS A 226 6.89 4.10 -17.28
N ILE A 227 6.09 4.83 -18.07
CA ILE A 227 6.41 6.19 -18.50
C ILE A 227 6.62 7.11 -17.29
N GLU A 228 5.78 6.98 -16.27
CA GLU A 228 5.89 7.81 -15.08
C GLU A 228 7.17 7.51 -14.28
N LEU A 229 7.54 6.22 -14.13
CA LEU A 229 8.80 5.83 -13.50
C LEU A 229 10.04 6.28 -14.29
N GLU A 230 10.01 6.26 -15.63
CA GLU A 230 11.11 6.73 -16.48
C GLU A 230 11.41 8.22 -16.32
N ARG A 231 10.41 9.01 -15.90
CA ARG A 231 10.55 10.45 -15.65
C ARG A 231 11.16 10.79 -14.30
N MET A 232 11.18 9.84 -13.36
CA MET A 232 11.67 10.08 -12.01
C MET A 232 13.21 9.99 -11.95
N PRO A 233 13.87 10.86 -11.17
CA PRO A 233 15.34 10.95 -11.16
C PRO A 233 16.03 9.85 -10.34
N TRP A 234 15.29 8.89 -9.79
CA TRP A 234 15.80 7.94 -8.81
C TRP A 234 16.50 6.74 -9.47
N PRO A 235 17.67 6.29 -8.97
CA PRO A 235 18.41 5.18 -9.59
C PRO A 235 17.63 3.86 -9.68
N CYS A 236 16.77 3.58 -8.68
CA CYS A 236 15.94 2.37 -8.63
C CYS A 236 14.89 2.29 -9.76
N CYS A 237 14.49 3.43 -10.34
CA CYS A 237 13.50 3.49 -11.40
C CYS A 237 13.92 2.66 -12.62
N ARG A 238 15.22 2.60 -12.93
CA ARG A 238 15.73 1.84 -14.09
C ARG A 238 15.35 0.37 -14.01
N GLU A 239 15.55 -0.25 -12.85
CA GLU A 239 15.24 -1.65 -12.65
C GLU A 239 13.72 -1.88 -12.61
N MET A 240 12.97 -1.01 -11.94
CA MET A 240 11.50 -1.06 -11.90
C MET A 240 10.88 -0.99 -13.31
N VAL A 241 11.38 -0.07 -14.14
CA VAL A 241 10.98 0.10 -15.56
C VAL A 241 11.33 -1.13 -16.39
N ALA A 242 12.52 -1.71 -16.18
CA ALA A 242 12.93 -2.93 -16.84
C ALA A 242 12.00 -4.10 -16.47
N THR A 243 11.62 -4.22 -15.19
CA THR A 243 10.65 -5.21 -14.72
C THR A 243 9.29 -5.03 -15.40
N LEU A 244 8.70 -3.83 -15.37
CA LEU A 244 7.43 -3.56 -16.05
C LEU A 244 7.49 -3.83 -17.56
N SER A 245 8.62 -3.51 -18.20
CA SER A 245 8.83 -3.80 -19.63
C SER A 245 8.87 -5.31 -19.90
N ARG A 246 9.52 -6.11 -19.04
CA ARG A 246 9.51 -7.59 -19.16
C ARG A 246 8.10 -8.15 -18.99
N LEU A 247 7.34 -7.64 -18.01
CA LEU A 247 5.96 -8.08 -17.77
C LEU A 247 5.03 -7.72 -18.93
N ALA A 248 5.24 -6.55 -19.54
CA ALA A 248 4.50 -6.14 -20.73
C ALA A 248 4.88 -6.94 -21.99
N ALA A 249 6.13 -7.41 -22.10
CA ALA A 249 6.63 -8.13 -23.27
C ALA A 249 6.37 -9.65 -23.22
N LYS A 250 6.27 -10.24 -22.03
CA LYS A 250 5.96 -11.67 -21.89
C LYS A 250 4.46 -11.89 -22.16
N PRO A 251 4.07 -12.58 -23.24
CA PRO A 251 2.76 -13.23 -23.24
C PRO A 251 2.76 -14.20 -22.05
N THR A 252 1.75 -14.10 -21.19
CA THR A 252 1.61 -14.83 -19.93
C THR A 252 1.96 -16.30 -20.15
N VAL A 253 3.16 -16.70 -19.75
CA VAL A 253 3.66 -18.06 -19.92
C VAL A 253 2.78 -18.96 -19.06
N THR A 254 2.23 -19.99 -19.68
CA THR A 254 1.56 -21.12 -19.03
C THR A 254 2.43 -21.61 -17.87
N ILE A 255 1.91 -21.48 -16.65
CA ILE A 255 2.33 -22.36 -15.57
C ILE A 255 1.55 -23.64 -15.83
N ASP A 256 2.16 -24.57 -16.56
CA ASP A 256 1.58 -25.91 -16.74
C ASP A 256 1.37 -26.53 -15.36
N PHE A 257 0.14 -27.04 -15.15
CA PHE A 257 -0.36 -27.56 -13.89
C PHE A 257 0.28 -28.88 -13.48
#